data_AF-T4W1E4-F1
#
_entry.id   AF-T4W1E4-F1
#
_cell.length_a   1.000
_cell.length_b   1.000
_cell.length_c   1.000
_cell.angle_alpha   90.00
_cell.angle_beta   90.00
_cell.angle_gamma   90.00
#
_symmetry.space_group_name_H-M   'P 1'
#
loop_
_entity.id
_entity.type
_entity.pdbx_description
1 polymer ?
#
loop_
_entity_poly.entity_id
_entity_poly.type
_entity_poly.pdbx_seq_one_letter_code
_entity_poly.pdbx_strand_id
1 'polypeptide(L)'
;MYILFGNEIVDSEEIKSLIENESPFRVDKDLSKGSKREDTIAFQISVDIEELNEIIKEEYELSEMETEDLFDEYMTLADEIGVDLEELMPEGAILNVRSYKWDNSEDRIKAVVAITHEEVGEMKLRDITKRLLSQVD
;
A
#
# COMPACT_ATOMS: atom_id res chain seq x y z
N MET A 1 -6.42 -16.26 0.35
CA MET A 1 -5.40 -17.14 0.99
C MET A 1 -5.58 -16.99 2.48
N TYR A 2 -5.72 -18.07 3.23
CA TYR A 2 -5.86 -17.95 4.68
C TYR A 2 -4.49 -17.85 5.35
N ILE A 3 -4.33 -16.85 6.23
CA ILE A 3 -3.12 -16.67 7.04
C ILE A 3 -3.47 -16.67 8.53
N LEU A 4 -2.50 -17.05 9.36
CA LEU A 4 -2.61 -16.91 10.80
C LEU A 4 -2.20 -15.49 11.18
N PHE A 5 -3.13 -14.73 11.76
CA PHE A 5 -2.94 -13.35 12.17
C PHE A 5 -3.15 -13.26 13.69
N GLY A 6 -2.05 -13.23 14.45
CA GLY A 6 -2.11 -13.45 15.89
C GLY A 6 -2.71 -14.83 16.20
N ASN A 7 -3.92 -14.85 16.75
CA ASN A 7 -4.67 -16.09 17.03
C ASN A 7 -5.87 -16.31 16.09
N GLU A 8 -6.05 -15.47 15.08
CA GLU A 8 -7.18 -15.52 14.15
C GLU A 8 -6.76 -15.98 12.76
N ILE A 9 -7.72 -16.49 11.98
CA ILE A 9 -7.51 -16.85 10.58
C ILE A 9 -8.14 -15.75 9.73
N VAL A 10 -7.33 -15.08 8.93
CA VAL A 10 -7.75 -13.99 8.04
C VAL A 10 -7.64 -14.43 6.59
N ASP A 11 -8.65 -14.13 5.77
CA ASP A 11 -8.58 -14.35 4.33
C ASP A 11 -8.00 -13.13 3.61
N SER A 12 -6.92 -13.34 2.84
CA SER A 12 -6.34 -12.29 2.01
C SER A 12 -7.33 -11.72 0.99
N GLU A 13 -8.32 -12.48 0.53
CA GLU A 13 -9.34 -11.95 -0.40
C GLU A 13 -10.31 -10.98 0.29
N GLU A 14 -10.58 -11.16 1.59
CA GLU A 14 -11.38 -10.21 2.38
C GLU A 14 -10.61 -8.90 2.55
N ILE A 15 -9.32 -8.97 2.90
CA ILE A 15 -8.45 -7.78 3.01
C ILE A 15 -8.33 -7.06 1.67
N LYS A 16 -8.12 -7.79 0.58
CA LYS A 16 -8.13 -7.22 -0.77
C LYS A 16 -9.43 -6.46 -1.04
N SER A 17 -10.57 -7.09 -0.75
CA SER A 17 -11.88 -6.49 -0.97
C SER A 17 -12.10 -5.24 -0.10
N LEU A 18 -11.60 -5.22 1.14
CA LEU A 18 -11.65 -4.04 2.00
C LEU A 18 -10.84 -2.88 1.39
N ILE A 19 -9.61 -3.14 0.94
CA ILE A 19 -8.77 -2.12 0.29
C ILE A 19 -9.47 -1.55 -0.95
N GLU A 20 -9.98 -2.41 -1.83
CA GLU A 20 -10.58 -1.96 -3.10
C GLU A 20 -11.93 -1.25 -2.94
N ASN A 21 -12.67 -1.49 -1.86
CA ASN A 21 -14.00 -0.91 -1.65
C ASN A 21 -14.02 0.31 -0.72
N GLU A 22 -13.08 0.38 0.23
CA GLU A 22 -13.07 1.40 1.29
C GLU A 22 -11.87 2.35 1.19
N SER A 23 -11.10 2.29 0.10
CA SER A 23 -9.97 3.19 -0.16
C SER A 23 -9.83 3.50 -1.65
N PRO A 24 -9.06 4.54 -2.04
CA PRO A 24 -8.79 4.83 -3.46
C PRO A 24 -7.79 3.85 -4.09
N PHE A 25 -7.27 2.88 -3.32
CA PHE A 25 -6.33 1.90 -3.86
C PHE A 25 -7.03 0.77 -4.59
N ARG A 26 -6.47 0.43 -5.75
CA ARG A 26 -6.68 -0.84 -6.43
C ARG A 26 -5.63 -1.85 -6.00
N VAL A 27 -5.98 -3.13 -5.93
CA VAL A 27 -5.01 -4.22 -5.77
C VAL A 27 -4.62 -4.77 -7.14
N ASP A 28 -3.36 -4.55 -7.54
CA ASP A 28 -2.84 -5.00 -8.83
C ASP A 28 -2.39 -6.47 -8.79
N LYS A 29 -1.77 -6.88 -7.67
CA LYS A 29 -1.16 -8.20 -7.54
C LYS A 29 -1.04 -8.64 -6.08
N ASP A 30 -1.33 -9.92 -5.83
CA ASP A 30 -1.02 -10.58 -4.55
C ASP A 30 0.48 -10.94 -4.48
N LEU A 31 1.15 -10.42 -3.46
CA LEU A 31 2.57 -10.64 -3.17
C LEU A 31 2.80 -11.47 -1.90
N SER A 32 1.76 -11.98 -1.25
CA SER A 32 1.81 -12.65 0.04
C SER A 32 2.80 -13.84 0.03
N LYS A 33 2.82 -14.61 -1.07
CA LYS A 33 3.82 -15.70 -1.26
C LYS A 33 5.26 -15.20 -1.34
N GLY A 34 5.48 -14.01 -1.89
CA GLY A 34 6.79 -13.36 -2.01
C GLY A 34 7.36 -12.88 -0.67
N SER A 35 6.52 -12.77 0.37
CA SER A 35 6.95 -12.45 1.74
C SER A 35 7.80 -13.57 2.35
N LYS A 36 7.58 -14.82 1.91
CA LYS A 36 8.12 -16.07 2.49
C LYS A 36 7.66 -16.31 3.93
N ARG A 37 6.45 -15.84 4.27
CA ARG A 37 5.84 -15.99 5.59
C ARG A 37 4.39 -16.46 5.45
N GLU A 38 3.92 -17.17 6.46
CA GLU A 38 2.54 -17.67 6.55
C GLU A 38 1.63 -16.74 7.38
N ASP A 39 2.21 -15.71 8.02
CA ASP A 39 1.57 -14.73 8.92
C ASP A 39 1.66 -13.30 8.35
N THR A 40 1.72 -13.16 7.02
CA THR A 40 1.85 -11.87 6.35
C THR A 40 1.04 -11.85 5.07
N ILE A 41 0.17 -10.86 4.94
CA ILE A 41 -0.48 -10.50 3.67
C ILE A 41 0.35 -9.40 3.01
N ALA A 42 0.48 -9.46 1.69
CA ALA A 42 1.11 -8.38 0.96
C ALA A 42 0.48 -8.20 -0.42
N PHE A 43 0.34 -6.93 -0.82
CA PHE A 43 -0.20 -6.56 -2.11
C PHE A 43 0.69 -5.53 -2.80
N GLN A 44 0.72 -5.62 -4.13
CA GLN A 44 1.00 -4.47 -4.96
C GLN A 44 -0.32 -3.72 -5.12
N ILE A 45 -0.32 -2.45 -4.75
CA ILE A 45 -1.48 -1.57 -4.86
C ILE A 45 -1.15 -0.39 -5.76
N SER A 46 -2.19 0.24 -6.28
CA SER A 46 -2.04 1.46 -7.06
C SER A 46 -3.17 2.45 -6.82
N VAL A 47 -2.85 3.73 -6.92
CA VAL A 47 -3.79 4.84 -6.84
C VAL A 47 -3.69 5.67 -8.11
N ASP A 48 -4.84 6.08 -8.65
CA ASP A 48 -4.92 6.89 -9.86
C ASP A 48 -4.39 8.31 -9.58
N ILE A 49 -3.65 8.87 -10.54
CA ILE A 49 -3.12 10.24 -10.45
C ILE A 49 -4.26 11.26 -10.37
N GLU A 50 -5.43 10.96 -10.95
CA GLU A 50 -6.63 11.79 -10.83
C GLU A 50 -7.07 11.95 -9.37
N GLU A 51 -7.16 10.85 -8.61
CA GLU A 51 -7.52 10.85 -7.18
C GLU A 51 -6.52 11.67 -6.35
N LEU A 52 -5.22 11.47 -6.57
CA LEU A 52 -4.18 12.24 -5.87
C LEU A 52 -4.25 13.74 -6.20
N ASN A 53 -4.54 14.07 -7.46
CA ASN A 53 -4.69 15.45 -7.90
C ASN A 53 -5.90 16.15 -7.28
N GLU A 54 -6.99 15.44 -6.99
CA GLU A 54 -8.13 16.04 -6.30
C GLU A 54 -7.73 16.54 -4.91
N ILE A 55 -6.91 15.76 -4.20
CA ILE A 55 -6.41 16.11 -2.86
C ILE A 55 -5.39 17.24 -2.92
N ILE A 56 -4.38 17.15 -3.80
CA ILE A 56 -3.33 18.18 -3.91
C ILE A 56 -3.91 19.55 -4.27
N LYS A 57 -4.95 19.59 -5.13
CA LYS A 57 -5.64 20.83 -5.53
C LYS A 57 -6.33 21.56 -4.38
N GLU A 58 -6.57 20.90 -3.24
CA GLU A 58 -7.13 21.56 -2.07
C GLU A 58 -6.16 22.59 -1.45
N GLU A 59 -4.85 22.36 -1.60
CA GLU A 59 -3.80 23.19 -1.00
C GLU A 59 -2.90 23.89 -2.03
N TYR A 60 -2.76 23.33 -3.24
CA TYR A 60 -1.80 23.79 -4.25
C TYR A 60 -2.43 23.94 -5.65
N GLU A 61 -1.91 24.88 -6.45
CA GLU A 61 -2.27 25.00 -7.87
C GLU A 61 -1.34 24.09 -8.70
N LEU A 62 -1.84 22.96 -9.20
CA LEU A 62 -1.03 21.97 -9.93
C LEU A 62 -0.27 22.55 -11.13
N SER A 63 -0.83 23.54 -11.81
CA SER A 63 -0.18 24.16 -12.98
C SER A 63 1.07 24.97 -12.63
N GLU A 64 1.27 25.28 -11.35
CA GLU A 64 2.43 26.02 -10.84
C GLU A 64 3.53 25.08 -10.29
N MET A 65 3.26 23.77 -10.21
CA MET A 65 4.22 22.77 -9.72
C MET A 65 5.04 22.19 -10.87
N GLU A 66 6.34 21.99 -10.64
CA GLU A 66 7.21 21.27 -11.57
C GLU A 66 6.90 19.77 -11.52
N THR A 67 7.25 19.04 -12.59
CA THR A 67 6.95 17.59 -12.67
C THR A 67 7.67 16.77 -11.59
N GLU A 68 8.87 17.18 -11.18
CA GLU A 68 9.62 16.52 -10.11
C GLU A 68 8.93 16.73 -8.74
N ASP A 69 8.49 17.96 -8.46
CA ASP A 69 7.75 18.27 -7.24
C ASP A 69 6.42 17.50 -7.19
N LEU A 70 5.69 17.42 -8.31
CA LEU A 70 4.47 16.63 -8.42
C LEU A 70 4.73 15.14 -8.16
N PHE A 71 5.82 14.60 -8.72
CA PHE A 71 6.18 13.20 -8.48
C PHE A 71 6.44 12.93 -7.00
N ASP A 72 7.25 13.75 -6.34
CA ASP A 72 7.55 13.60 -4.92
C ASP A 72 6.28 13.75 -4.06
N GLU A 73 5.39 14.68 -4.42
CA GLU A 73 4.10 14.88 -3.75
C GLU A 73 3.18 13.67 -3.92
N TYR A 74 3.02 13.15 -5.14
CA TYR A 74 2.22 11.95 -5.39
C TYR A 74 2.73 10.74 -4.61
N MET A 75 4.05 10.58 -4.52
CA MET A 75 4.67 9.48 -3.80
C MET A 75 4.46 9.60 -2.29
N THR A 76 4.58 10.81 -1.75
CA THR A 76 4.33 11.11 -0.34
C THR A 76 2.86 10.89 0.00
N LEU A 77 1.95 11.46 -0.78
CA LEU A 77 0.53 11.35 -0.55
C LEU A 77 0.03 9.90 -0.68
N ALA A 78 0.54 9.14 -1.64
CA ALA A 78 0.22 7.71 -1.74
C ALA A 78 0.72 6.91 -0.52
N ASP A 79 1.86 7.27 0.07
CA ASP A 79 2.33 6.66 1.32
C ASP A 79 1.41 7.04 2.49
N GLU A 80 1.00 8.31 2.58
CA GLU A 80 0.11 8.82 3.65
C GLU A 80 -1.27 8.16 3.63
N ILE A 81 -1.97 8.17 2.48
CA ILE A 81 -3.26 7.47 2.32
C ILE A 81 -3.08 5.97 2.57
N GLY A 82 -1.92 5.42 2.21
CA GLY A 82 -1.59 4.03 2.47
C GLY A 82 -1.50 3.67 3.95
N VAL A 83 -1.06 4.60 4.81
CA VAL A 83 -1.02 4.40 6.26
C VAL A 83 -2.43 4.28 6.83
N ASP A 84 -3.39 5.05 6.30
CA ASP A 84 -4.78 5.03 6.77
C ASP A 84 -5.48 3.68 6.56
N LEU A 85 -4.95 2.83 5.65
CA LEU A 85 -5.43 1.46 5.49
C LEU A 85 -5.37 0.64 6.78
N GLU A 86 -4.54 1.02 7.76
CA GLU A 86 -4.41 0.32 9.04
C GLU A 86 -5.75 0.31 9.80
N GLU A 87 -6.56 1.37 9.65
CA GLU A 87 -7.89 1.48 10.27
C GLU A 87 -8.90 0.46 9.73
N LEU A 88 -8.66 -0.05 8.52
CA LEU A 88 -9.51 -1.06 7.86
C LEU A 88 -9.08 -2.49 8.21
N MET A 89 -7.92 -2.67 8.84
CA MET A 89 -7.34 -3.98 9.10
C MET A 89 -7.91 -4.63 10.39
N PRO A 90 -7.77 -5.95 10.55
CA PRO A 90 -8.12 -6.65 11.78
C PRO A 90 -7.39 -6.07 13.01
N GLU A 91 -7.96 -6.27 14.20
CA GLU A 91 -7.36 -5.81 15.46
C GLU A 91 -5.93 -6.35 15.63
N GLY A 92 -5.03 -5.48 16.12
CA GLY A 92 -3.61 -5.82 16.30
C GLY A 92 -2.82 -5.83 14.99
N ALA A 93 -3.38 -5.38 13.88
CA ALA A 93 -2.65 -5.21 12.64
C ALA A 93 -1.67 -4.04 12.71
N ILE A 94 -0.49 -4.25 12.11
CA ILE A 94 0.44 -3.21 11.72
C ILE A 94 0.70 -3.35 10.22
N LEU A 95 0.89 -2.22 9.54
CA LEU A 95 1.21 -2.23 8.13
C LEU A 95 2.43 -1.38 7.76
N ASN A 96 2.99 -1.66 6.60
CA ASN A 96 3.98 -0.78 6.00
C ASN A 96 3.71 -0.65 4.51
N VAL A 97 3.32 0.57 4.10
CA VAL A 97 3.17 0.98 2.70
C VAL A 97 4.46 1.66 2.22
N ARG A 98 4.81 1.41 0.96
CA ARG A 98 5.87 2.10 0.22
C ARG A 98 5.51 2.26 -1.25
N SER A 99 5.23 3.49 -1.66
CA SER A 99 5.22 3.93 -3.05
C SER A 99 6.62 3.81 -3.64
N TYR A 100 6.69 3.42 -4.91
CA TYR A 100 8.00 3.15 -5.56
C TYR A 100 8.08 3.51 -7.04
N LYS A 101 6.95 3.76 -7.71
CA LYS A 101 6.94 4.06 -9.15
C LYS A 101 5.71 4.87 -9.55
N TRP A 102 5.92 5.90 -10.37
CA TRP A 102 4.86 6.48 -11.20
C TRP A 102 4.79 5.71 -12.53
N ASP A 103 3.72 4.93 -12.71
CA ASP A 103 3.45 4.26 -13.96
C ASP A 103 2.71 5.18 -14.93
N ASN A 104 3.47 5.90 -15.75
CA ASN A 104 2.95 6.82 -16.77
C ASN A 104 2.04 6.13 -17.82
N SER A 105 2.08 4.80 -17.95
CA SER A 105 1.24 4.10 -18.94
C SER A 105 -0.17 3.84 -18.43
N GLU A 106 -0.31 3.66 -17.11
CA GLU A 106 -1.59 3.48 -16.43
C GLU A 106 -2.06 4.73 -15.68
N ASP A 107 -1.22 5.78 -15.67
CA ASP A 107 -1.36 7.02 -14.92
C ASP A 107 -1.65 6.82 -13.43
N ARG A 108 -0.79 6.02 -12.79
CA ARG A 108 -0.95 5.56 -11.40
C ARG A 108 0.35 5.60 -10.62
N ILE A 109 0.27 5.88 -9.33
CA ILE A 109 1.36 5.56 -8.40
C ILE A 109 1.23 4.11 -7.94
N LYS A 110 2.32 3.34 -8.05
CA LYS A 110 2.42 1.98 -7.54
C LYS A 110 3.06 1.99 -6.17
N ALA A 111 2.49 1.20 -5.27
CA ALA A 111 3.00 0.96 -3.93
C ALA A 111 2.97 -0.54 -3.57
N VAL A 112 3.77 -0.91 -2.58
CA VAL A 112 3.67 -2.20 -1.90
C VAL A 112 3.13 -1.95 -0.50
N VAL A 113 2.15 -2.74 -0.10
CA VAL A 113 1.68 -2.82 1.29
C VAL A 113 1.97 -4.22 1.83
N ALA A 114 2.56 -4.29 3.01
CA ALA A 114 2.67 -5.51 3.80
C ALA A 114 1.92 -5.33 5.11
N ILE A 115 1.17 -6.36 5.51
CA ILE A 115 0.25 -6.34 6.66
C ILE A 115 0.53 -7.58 7.50
N THR A 116 0.75 -7.38 8.80
CA THR A 116 1.03 -8.46 9.76
C THR A 116 0.52 -8.09 11.14
N HIS A 117 0.48 -9.05 12.05
CA HIS A 117 0.11 -8.79 13.44
C HIS A 117 1.25 -8.10 14.19
N GLU A 118 0.93 -7.23 15.15
CA GLU A 118 1.88 -6.41 15.91
C GLU A 118 2.99 -7.24 16.60
N GLU A 119 2.69 -8.50 16.96
CA GLU A 119 3.66 -9.46 17.53
C GLU A 119 4.87 -9.73 16.62
N VAL A 120 4.74 -9.56 15.30
CA VAL A 120 5.85 -9.71 14.35
C VAL A 120 6.84 -8.55 14.50
N GLY A 121 6.32 -7.35 14.76
CA GLY A 121 7.05 -6.11 15.01
C GLY A 121 7.49 -5.35 13.75
N GLU A 122 7.47 -4.01 13.85
CA GLU A 122 7.75 -3.08 12.74
C GLU A 122 9.10 -3.30 12.05
N MET A 123 10.15 -3.65 12.81
CA MET A 123 11.47 -3.87 12.23
C MET A 123 11.46 -5.01 11.20
N LYS A 124 10.77 -6.11 11.52
CA LYS A 124 10.65 -7.24 10.60
C LYS A 124 9.70 -6.92 9.46
N LEU A 125 8.60 -6.24 9.74
CA LEU A 125 7.66 -5.77 8.73
C LEU A 125 8.36 -4.92 7.66
N ARG A 126 9.19 -3.96 8.07
CA ARG A 126 10.00 -3.15 7.15
C ARG A 126 10.97 -4.00 6.31
N ASP A 127 11.59 -5.02 6.89
CA ASP A 127 12.47 -5.93 6.15
C ASP A 127 11.70 -6.78 5.12
N ILE A 128 10.45 -7.14 5.44
CA ILE A 128 9.54 -7.82 4.50
C ILE A 128 9.19 -6.88 3.35
N THR A 129 8.73 -5.66 3.62
CA THR A 129 8.38 -4.68 2.58
C THR A 129 9.57 -4.39 1.65
N LYS A 130 10.78 -4.20 2.20
CA LYS A 130 12.00 -4.05 1.39
C LYS A 130 12.26 -5.22 0.44
N ARG A 131 12.03 -6.45 0.92
CA ARG A 131 12.18 -7.66 0.09
C ARG A 131 11.11 -7.71 -0.99
N LEU A 132 9.88 -7.31 -0.69
CA LEU A 132 8.78 -7.27 -1.66
C LEU A 132 9.03 -6.21 -2.73
N LEU A 133 9.54 -5.03 -2.36
CA LEU A 133 9.96 -3.99 -3.30
C LEU A 133 10.96 -4.50 -4.34
N SER A 134 11.94 -5.32 -3.93
CA SER A 134 12.87 -5.95 -4.88
C SER A 134 12.27 -7.01 -5.82
N GLN A 135 10.98 -7.32 -5.69
CA GLN A 135 10.25 -8.30 -6.51
C GLN A 135 9.17 -7.67 -7.40
N VAL A 136 8.88 -6.38 -7.20
CA VAL A 136 7.87 -5.63 -7.96
C VAL A 136 8.52 -4.68 -8.97
N ASP A 137 9.57 -5.19 -9.62
CA ASP A 137 10.11 -4.73 -10.89
C ASP A 137 10.81 -5.90 -11.59
#